data_AF-A0A7J4UMH7-F1
#
_entry.id   AF-A0A7J4UMH7-F1
#
_cell.length_a   1.000
_cell.length_b   1.000
_cell.length_c   1.000
_cell.angle_alpha   90.00
_cell.angle_beta   90.00
_cell.angle_gamma   90.00
#
_symmetry.space_group_name_H-M   'P 1'
#
loop_
_entity.id
_entity.type
_entity.pdbx_description
1 polymer ?
#
loop_
_entity_poly.entity_id
_entity_poly.type
_entity_poly.pdbx_seq_one_letter_code
_entity_poly.pdbx_strand_id
1 'polypeptide(L)'
;KNFGCSHFIVGRDHTGVGNFYHPKASHNIFEMFPDLGIKPVRFDKVFFSKEQEKHLHAMDVPDHPEEDRHHVSGTEARRLFEAGEQLPEWFMRPTVSKMIVECVQNGEAVFVKKGEFTKSVEVVHQ
;
A
#
# COMPACT_ATOMS: atom_id res chain seq x y z
N LYS A 1 19.20 -4.14 4.04
CA LYS A 1 20.59 -4.08 4.57
C LYS A 1 21.60 -4.63 3.57
N ASN A 2 21.52 -5.90 3.18
CA ASN A 2 22.50 -6.51 2.28
C ASN A 2 22.58 -5.83 0.90
N PHE A 3 21.50 -5.18 0.47
CA PHE A 3 21.46 -4.32 -0.72
C PHE A 3 22.00 -2.89 -0.49
N GLY A 4 22.63 -2.59 0.65
CA GLY A 4 23.22 -1.28 0.96
C GLY A 4 22.26 -0.25 1.59
N CYS A 5 20.97 -0.55 1.76
CA CYS A 5 20.03 0.38 2.37
C CYS A 5 20.31 0.61 3.87
N SER A 6 20.33 1.87 4.29
CA SER A 6 20.46 2.29 5.70
C SER A 6 19.12 2.37 6.44
N HIS A 7 18.02 2.57 5.70
CA HIS A 7 16.66 2.68 6.23
C HIS A 7 15.73 1.73 5.50
N PHE A 8 14.66 1.31 6.17
CA PHE A 8 13.62 0.46 5.60
C PHE A 8 12.24 0.97 6.00
N ILE A 9 11.41 1.33 5.03
CA ILE A 9 10.04 1.79 5.31
C ILE A 9 9.19 0.58 5.67
N VAL A 10 8.54 0.64 6.82
CA VAL A 10 7.64 -0.39 7.31
C VAL A 10 6.28 0.26 7.49
N GLY A 11 5.32 -0.19 6.69
CA GLY A 11 3.94 0.28 6.78
C GLY A 11 3.15 -0.38 7.92
N ARG A 12 2.00 0.21 8.25
CA ARG A 12 0.94 -0.49 8.98
C ARG A 12 0.60 -1.81 8.27
N ASP A 13 0.48 -2.88 9.04
CA ASP A 13 0.13 -4.22 8.53
C ASP A 13 1.06 -4.72 7.40
N HIS A 14 2.33 -4.34 7.45
CA HIS A 14 3.34 -4.80 6.50
C HIS A 14 3.37 -6.34 6.47
N THR A 15 3.18 -6.93 5.29
CA THR A 15 3.05 -8.38 5.04
C THR A 15 1.88 -9.08 5.75
N GLY A 16 0.90 -8.33 6.23
CA GLY A 16 -0.29 -8.88 6.90
C GLY A 16 -1.16 -9.76 6.01
N VAL A 17 -1.91 -10.67 6.64
CA VAL A 17 -2.91 -11.52 5.99
C VAL A 17 -4.21 -11.43 6.77
N GLY A 18 -5.20 -10.74 6.20
CA GLY A 18 -6.49 -10.51 6.87
C GLY A 18 -6.31 -9.89 8.25
N ASN A 19 -6.92 -10.50 9.26
CA ASN A 19 -6.83 -10.06 10.67
C ASN A 19 -5.91 -10.96 11.52
N PHE A 20 -5.00 -11.71 10.89
CA PHE A 20 -4.15 -12.67 11.62
C PHE A 20 -3.18 -11.98 12.60
N TYR A 21 -2.61 -10.83 12.19
CA TYR A 21 -1.70 -10.04 13.02
C TYR A 21 -2.36 -8.76 13.51
N HIS A 22 -1.92 -8.28 14.67
CA HIS A 22 -2.27 -6.93 15.11
C HIS A 22 -1.66 -5.89 14.14
N PRO A 23 -2.35 -4.80 13.76
CA PRO A 23 -1.87 -3.87 12.72
C PRO A 23 -0.53 -3.18 13.00
N LYS A 24 -0.10 -3.12 14.28
CA LYS A 24 1.19 -2.57 14.72
C LYS A 24 2.27 -3.64 14.94
N ALA A 25 1.97 -4.92 14.76
CA ALA A 25 2.94 -6.00 14.97
C ALA A 25 4.19 -5.82 14.10
N SER A 26 4.02 -5.40 12.83
CA SER A 26 5.11 -5.08 11.91
C SER A 26 6.04 -3.98 12.42
N HIS A 27 5.53 -3.03 13.21
CA HIS A 27 6.34 -1.94 13.78
C HIS A 27 7.05 -2.36 15.06
N ASN A 28 6.37 -3.13 15.90
CA ASN A 28 6.83 -3.50 17.23
C ASN A 28 7.91 -4.58 17.19
N ILE A 29 7.86 -5.49 16.21
CA ILE A 29 8.85 -6.59 16.11
C ILE A 29 10.30 -6.10 16.06
N PHE A 30 10.54 -4.89 15.53
CA PHE A 30 11.89 -4.29 15.49
C PHE A 30 12.48 -4.02 16.88
N GLU A 31 11.65 -3.88 17.92
CA GLU A 31 12.12 -3.70 19.30
C GLU A 31 12.82 -4.96 19.85
N MET A 32 12.51 -6.12 19.27
CA MET A 32 13.15 -7.39 19.62
C MET A 32 14.52 -7.56 18.94
N PHE A 33 14.85 -6.72 17.95
CA PHE A 33 16.07 -6.84 17.14
C PHE A 33 16.78 -5.49 16.97
N PRO A 34 17.34 -4.91 18.06
CA PRO A 34 17.97 -3.59 18.02
C PRO A 34 19.21 -3.53 17.12
N ASP A 35 19.92 -4.66 16.95
CA ASP A 35 21.22 -4.72 16.26
C ASP A 35 21.12 -5.12 14.78
N LEU A 36 19.95 -4.96 14.15
CA LEU A 36 19.75 -5.32 12.75
C LEU A 36 20.71 -4.60 11.79
N GLY A 37 21.24 -3.43 12.16
CA GLY A 37 22.10 -2.61 11.31
C GLY A 37 21.36 -2.00 10.11
N ILE A 38 20.04 -1.83 10.23
CA ILE A 38 19.17 -1.07 9.33
C ILE A 38 18.09 -0.40 10.18
N LYS A 39 17.80 0.88 9.91
CA LYS A 39 16.84 1.65 10.69
C LYS A 39 15.43 1.52 10.12
N PRO A 40 14.44 0.99 10.87
CA PRO A 40 13.06 1.02 10.42
C PRO A 40 12.53 2.46 10.41
N VAL A 41 11.82 2.81 9.35
CA VAL A 41 11.03 4.04 9.22
C VAL A 41 9.56 3.62 9.25
N ARG A 42 8.92 3.78 10.41
CA ARG A 42 7.54 3.37 10.62
C ARG A 42 6.61 4.37 9.96
N PHE A 43 5.74 3.90 9.08
CA PHE A 43 4.85 4.73 8.29
C PHE A 43 3.40 4.25 8.45
N ASP A 44 2.58 5.06 9.13
CA ASP A 44 1.15 4.80 9.25
C ASP A 44 0.37 5.30 8.01
N LYS A 45 -0.97 5.26 8.09
CA LYS A 45 -1.89 5.71 7.04
C LYS A 45 -1.63 7.14 6.59
N VAL A 46 -1.73 7.33 5.29
CA VAL A 46 -1.79 8.64 4.63
C VAL A 46 -3.15 8.77 3.95
N PHE A 47 -3.69 9.98 3.98
CA PHE A 47 -4.89 10.36 3.25
C PHE A 47 -4.64 11.68 2.51
N PHE A 48 -5.47 11.96 1.51
CA PHE A 48 -5.51 13.26 0.85
C PHE A 48 -6.57 14.14 1.53
N SER A 49 -6.18 15.31 2.01
CA SER A 49 -7.12 16.33 2.52
C SER A 49 -7.69 17.11 1.34
N LYS A 50 -9.02 17.21 1.20
CA LYS A 50 -9.61 18.07 0.16
C LYS A 50 -9.34 19.54 0.49
N GLU A 51 -9.55 19.92 1.75
CA GLU A 51 -9.42 21.30 2.20
C GLU A 51 -8.01 21.87 1.95
N GLN A 52 -6.98 21.07 2.25
CA GLN A 52 -5.59 21.51 2.10
C GLN A 52 -4.95 21.08 0.77
N GLU A 53 -5.69 20.36 -0.07
CA GLU A 53 -5.26 19.81 -1.36
C GLU A 53 -3.90 19.09 -1.32
N LYS A 54 -3.63 18.35 -0.23
CA LYS A 54 -2.35 17.64 -0.06
C LYS A 54 -2.50 16.35 0.74
N HIS A 55 -1.47 15.51 0.61
CA HIS A 55 -1.36 14.27 1.37
C HIS A 55 -0.85 14.56 2.78
N LEU A 56 -1.55 14.03 3.78
CA LEU A 56 -1.23 14.20 5.19
C LEU A 56 -1.02 12.83 5.84
N HIS A 57 -0.07 12.78 6.79
CA HIS A 57 0.12 11.62 7.63
C HIS A 57 -0.88 11.65 8.78
N ALA A 58 -1.63 10.57 8.97
CA ALA A 58 -2.70 10.55 9.95
C ALA A 58 -2.21 10.74 11.40
N MET A 59 -0.95 10.43 11.68
CA MET A 59 -0.36 10.65 13.01
C MET A 59 0.00 12.11 13.27
N ASP A 60 0.28 12.89 12.23
CA ASP A 60 0.67 14.30 12.35
C ASP A 60 -0.56 15.21 12.54
N VAL A 61 -1.75 14.75 12.13
CA VAL A 61 -3.01 15.49 12.17
C VAL A 61 -4.16 14.64 12.73
N PRO A 62 -4.11 14.25 14.02
CA PRO A 62 -5.09 13.33 14.60
C PRO A 62 -6.52 13.88 14.55
N ASP A 63 -6.68 15.20 14.69
CA ASP A 63 -7.97 15.90 14.76
C ASP A 63 -8.53 16.32 13.40
N HIS A 64 -7.90 15.91 12.29
CA HIS A 64 -8.37 16.26 10.94
C HIS A 64 -9.77 15.66 10.65
N PRO A 65 -10.77 16.42 10.17
CA PRO A 65 -12.13 15.91 9.96
C PRO A 65 -12.18 14.72 9.00
N GLU A 66 -12.92 13.65 9.32
CA GLU A 66 -12.94 12.41 8.51
C GLU A 66 -13.59 12.63 7.14
N GLU A 67 -14.59 13.52 7.05
CA GLU A 67 -15.26 13.91 5.79
C GLU A 67 -14.30 14.57 4.78
N ASP A 68 -13.22 15.17 5.27
CA ASP A 68 -12.18 15.77 4.45
C ASP A 68 -11.10 14.78 4.03
N ARG A 69 -11.06 13.58 4.65
CA ARG A 69 -10.05 12.56 4.35
C ARG A 69 -10.48 11.70 3.17
N HIS A 70 -9.71 11.79 2.08
CA HIS A 70 -9.75 10.82 0.99
C HIS A 70 -8.71 9.73 1.18
N HIS A 71 -9.18 8.49 1.30
CA HIS A 71 -8.31 7.33 1.47
C HIS A 71 -7.98 6.66 0.13
N VAL A 72 -6.75 6.18 0.01
CA VAL A 72 -6.27 5.39 -1.14
C VAL A 72 -6.72 3.93 -0.97
N SER A 73 -7.75 3.52 -1.71
CA SER A 73 -8.25 2.14 -1.71
C SER A 73 -7.83 1.38 -2.97
N GLY A 74 -7.02 0.34 -2.81
CA GLY A 74 -6.63 -0.52 -3.93
C GLY A 74 -7.80 -1.31 -4.54
N THR A 75 -8.82 -1.62 -3.75
CA THR A 75 -10.03 -2.30 -4.26
C THR A 75 -10.83 -1.39 -5.18
N GLU A 76 -11.00 -0.13 -4.80
CA GLU A 76 -11.69 0.84 -5.64
C GLU A 76 -10.87 1.17 -6.88
N ALA A 77 -9.55 1.33 -6.73
CA ALA A 77 -8.67 1.57 -7.86
C ALA A 77 -8.75 0.45 -8.91
N ARG A 78 -8.71 -0.82 -8.49
CA ARG A 78 -8.89 -1.96 -9.40
C ARG A 78 -10.24 -1.93 -10.10
N ARG A 79 -11.32 -1.67 -9.37
CA ARG A 79 -12.68 -1.60 -9.94
C ARG A 79 -12.76 -0.55 -11.06
N LEU A 80 -12.19 0.62 -10.84
CA LEU A 80 -12.17 1.71 -11.82
C LEU A 80 -11.33 1.34 -13.05
N PHE A 81 -10.13 0.77 -12.84
CA PHE A 81 -9.30 0.32 -13.95
C PHE A 81 -9.94 -0.81 -14.77
N GLU A 82 -10.59 -1.78 -14.13
CA GLU A 82 -11.35 -2.86 -14.80
C GLU A 82 -12.55 -2.31 -15.60
N ALA A 83 -13.10 -1.16 -15.21
CA ALA A 83 -14.12 -0.43 -15.96
C ALA A 83 -13.55 0.46 -17.07
N GLY A 84 -12.22 0.54 -17.23
CA GLY A 84 -11.55 1.42 -18.18
C GLY A 84 -11.56 2.90 -17.78
N GLU A 85 -11.81 3.19 -16.50
CA GLU A 85 -11.86 4.55 -15.95
C GLU A 85 -10.51 4.95 -15.36
N GLN A 86 -10.17 6.24 -15.48
CA GLN A 86 -8.98 6.81 -14.83
C GLN A 86 -9.26 7.18 -13.38
N LEU A 87 -8.22 7.13 -12.55
CA LEU A 87 -8.28 7.60 -11.18
C LEU A 87 -8.19 9.12 -11.11
N PRO A 88 -8.78 9.75 -10.07
CA PRO A 88 -8.59 11.17 -9.81
C PRO A 88 -7.11 11.55 -9.65
N GLU A 89 -6.76 12.77 -10.08
CA GLU A 89 -5.37 13.27 -10.01
C GLU A 89 -4.80 13.29 -8.59
N TRP A 90 -5.64 13.55 -7.59
CA TRP A 90 -5.21 13.49 -6.18
C TRP A 90 -4.79 12.09 -5.74
N PHE A 91 -5.32 11.03 -6.38
CA PHE A 91 -5.02 9.64 -6.05
C PHE A 91 -3.80 9.14 -6.81
N MET A 92 -3.75 9.37 -8.12
CA MET A 92 -2.68 8.90 -9.00
C MET A 92 -2.39 9.94 -10.08
N ARG A 93 -1.11 10.10 -10.40
CA ARG A 93 -0.69 10.96 -11.52
C ARG A 93 -1.44 10.56 -12.80
N PRO A 94 -2.03 11.51 -13.54
CA PRO A 94 -2.84 11.20 -14.72
C PRO A 94 -2.10 10.35 -15.76
N THR A 95 -0.80 10.58 -15.95
CA THR A 95 0.03 9.81 -16.90
C THR A 95 0.14 8.33 -16.53
N VAL A 96 0.25 8.02 -15.23
CA VAL A 96 0.33 6.64 -14.74
C VAL A 96 -1.06 5.98 -14.81
N SER A 97 -2.10 6.71 -14.40
CA SER A 97 -3.47 6.20 -14.49
C SER A 97 -3.87 5.87 -15.93
N LYS A 98 -3.53 6.76 -16.87
CA LYS A 98 -3.78 6.56 -18.30
C LYS A 98 -3.03 5.34 -18.84
N MET A 99 -1.75 5.20 -18.52
CA MET A 99 -0.95 4.03 -18.92
C MET A 99 -1.58 2.71 -18.45
N ILE A 100 -2.07 2.64 -17.20
CA ILE A 100 -2.71 1.44 -16.67
C ILE A 100 -4.02 1.14 -17.43
N VAL A 101 -4.85 2.15 -17.68
CA VAL A 101 -6.10 1.99 -18.45
C VAL A 101 -5.80 1.49 -19.87
N GLU A 102 -4.78 2.02 -20.54
CA GLU A 102 -4.36 1.58 -21.87
C GLU A 102 -3.94 0.11 -21.86
N CYS A 103 -3.13 -0.33 -20.89
CA CYS A 103 -2.77 -1.75 -20.74
C CYS A 103 -4.01 -2.65 -20.57
N VAL A 104 -4.97 -2.24 -19.71
CA VAL A 104 -6.23 -3.00 -19.51
C VAL A 104 -7.04 -3.08 -20.80
N GLN A 105 -7.18 -1.96 -21.53
CA GLN A 105 -7.93 -1.91 -22.79
C GLN A 105 -7.27 -2.73 -23.91
N ASN A 106 -5.94 -2.84 -23.89
CA ASN A 106 -5.17 -3.69 -24.82
C ASN A 106 -5.26 -5.19 -24.47
N GLY A 107 -5.94 -5.56 -23.38
CA GLY A 107 -6.07 -6.95 -22.93
C GLY A 107 -4.81 -7.49 -22.24
N GLU A 108 -3.92 -6.62 -21.76
CA GLU A 108 -2.73 -7.02 -21.02
C GLU A 108 -3.09 -7.52 -19.61
N ALA A 109 -2.30 -8.45 -19.09
CA ALA A 109 -2.51 -9.03 -17.76
C ALA A 109 -2.01 -8.07 -16.65
N VAL A 110 -2.78 -7.01 -16.37
CA VAL A 110 -2.47 -6.03 -15.32
C VAL A 110 -2.83 -6.55 -13.92
N PHE A 111 -3.93 -7.29 -13.79
CA PHE A 111 -4.40 -7.86 -12.52
C PHE A 111 -4.45 -9.38 -12.57
N VAL A 112 -4.08 -10.02 -11.46
CA VAL A 112 -4.22 -11.47 -11.28
C VAL A 112 -5.68 -11.82 -11.03
N LYS A 113 -6.21 -12.82 -11.75
CA LYS A 113 -7.62 -13.21 -11.61
C LYS A 113 -7.86 -13.88 -10.27
N LYS A 114 -9.01 -13.61 -9.66
CA LYS A 114 -9.46 -14.34 -8.46
C LYS A 114 -9.52 -15.83 -8.77
N GLY A 115 -8.75 -16.64 -8.03
CA GLY A 115 -8.72 -18.09 -8.15
C GLY A 115 -7.41 -18.69 -8.73
N GLU A 116 -6.50 -17.87 -9.27
CA GLU A 116 -5.21 -18.35 -9.81
C GLU A 116 -4.13 -18.61 -8.74
N PHE A 117 -4.42 -18.35 -7.46
CA PHE A 117 -3.51 -18.51 -6.31
C PHE A 117 -3.46 -19.93 -5.70
N THR A 118 -3.72 -20.99 -6.48
CA THR A 118 -3.70 -22.39 -6.01
C THR A 118 -2.41 -23.14 -6.39
N LYS A 119 -1.25 -22.48 -6.39
CA LYS A 119 0.03 -23.22 -6.39
C LYS A 119 0.55 -23.35 -4.97
N SER A 120 0.50 -24.58 -4.48
CA SER A 120 1.02 -25.11 -3.23
C SER A 120 2.39 -24.51 -2.91
N VAL A 121 2.52 -23.86 -1.75
CA VAL A 121 3.84 -23.60 -1.18
C VAL A 121 4.31 -24.94 -0.61
N GLU A 122 5.15 -25.66 -1.36
CA GLU A 122 5.94 -26.75 -0.77
C GLU A 122 6.96 -26.11 0.18
N VAL A 123 6.68 -26.18 1.48
CA VAL A 123 7.62 -25.77 2.52
C VAL A 123 8.74 -26.80 2.55
N VAL A 124 9.80 -26.54 1.79
CA VAL A 124 11.06 -27.28 1.91
C VAL A 124 11.66 -26.96 3.27
N HIS A 125 11.52 -27.89 4.21
CA HIS A 125 12.32 -27.88 5.44
C HIS A 125 13.76 -28.23 5.04
N GLN A 126 14.68 -27.29 5.26
CA GLN A 126 16.12 -27.58 5.35
C GLN A 126 16.49 -27.79 6.81
#